data_AF-S6AGJ3-F1
#
_entry.id   AF-S6AGJ3-F1
#
_cell.length_a   1.000
_cell.length_b   1.000
_cell.length_c   1.000
_cell.angle_alpha   90.00
_cell.angle_beta   90.00
_cell.angle_gamma   90.00
#
_symmetry.space_group_name_H-M   'P 1'
#
loop_
_entity.id
_entity.type
_entity.pdbx_description
1 polymer ?
#
loop_
_entity_poly.entity_id
_entity_poly.type
_entity_poly.pdbx_seq_one_letter_code
_entity_poly.pdbx_strand_id
1 'polypeptide(L)'
;MKKLILATALTLAFGSAQSATLVAGNNYTLNVNTGTSCFTFGNCTAVPTSAFVDNNGDAMTLGIGSSVAGDGKAGFMNISTTSDGMGGVNFTVSSYNMDSYLGTAGGVFSTRAVNTAGMGGNIDWQGNMSFNLNGRTGIAQFFTGSIGEQLWNVGATFTSGSQTNAVGTLTGSALSMGGNVKAVSASNVGAPWLFFAGTPYTEVFDMQIVGGPIVQGVAPSAVPVPAAAWLLGSGLLGLVGVARRRKVA
;
A
#
# COMPACT_ATOMS: atom_id res chain seq x y z
N MET A 1 8.08 -42.95 11.37
CA MET A 1 8.61 -41.61 11.71
C MET A 1 9.65 -41.02 10.73
N LYS A 2 10.19 -41.75 9.73
CA LYS A 2 11.15 -41.17 8.75
C LYS A 2 10.52 -40.51 7.51
N LYS A 3 9.24 -40.77 7.22
CA LYS A 3 8.53 -40.23 6.03
C LYS A 3 7.92 -38.83 6.26
N LEU A 4 7.85 -38.36 7.51
CA LEU A 4 7.23 -37.07 7.85
C LEU A 4 8.20 -35.89 7.66
N ILE A 5 9.52 -36.12 7.73
CA ILE A 5 10.54 -35.06 7.64
C ILE A 5 10.79 -34.64 6.18
N LEU A 6 10.54 -35.53 5.21
CA LEU A 6 10.78 -35.23 3.80
C LEU A 6 9.65 -34.37 3.16
N ALA A 7 8.44 -34.39 3.74
CA ALA A 7 7.31 -33.60 3.24
C ALA A 7 7.38 -32.11 3.63
N THR A 8 8.05 -31.78 4.74
CA THR A 8 8.22 -30.38 5.21
C THR A 8 9.33 -29.64 4.48
N ALA A 9 10.30 -30.36 3.89
CA ALA A 9 11.38 -29.74 3.11
C ALA A 9 10.97 -29.40 1.66
N LEU A 10 10.00 -30.13 1.09
CA LEU A 10 9.60 -29.94 -0.31
C LEU A 10 8.57 -28.80 -0.51
N THR A 11 7.92 -28.35 0.57
CA THR A 11 6.95 -27.23 0.53
C THR A 11 7.62 -25.85 0.53
N LEU A 12 8.93 -25.76 0.75
CA LEU A 12 9.72 -24.53 0.67
C LEU A 12 10.12 -24.14 -0.77
N ALA A 13 9.81 -24.96 -1.77
CA ALA A 13 10.22 -24.74 -3.17
C ALA A 13 9.12 -24.18 -4.08
N PHE A 14 7.88 -24.03 -3.60
CA PHE A 14 6.86 -23.28 -4.31
C PHE A 14 7.11 -21.80 -4.03
N GLY A 15 7.85 -21.15 -4.94
CA GLY A 15 8.19 -19.74 -4.85
C GLY A 15 6.96 -18.91 -4.49
N SER A 16 7.05 -18.19 -3.37
CA SER A 16 6.10 -17.13 -3.05
C SER A 16 5.90 -16.25 -4.29
N ALA A 17 4.65 -15.84 -4.55
CA ALA A 17 4.33 -14.90 -5.63
C ALA A 17 5.40 -13.79 -5.66
N GLN A 18 6.14 -13.73 -6.76
CA GLN A 18 7.31 -12.87 -6.85
C GLN A 18 6.86 -11.42 -6.76
N SER A 19 7.41 -10.69 -5.79
CA SER A 19 7.15 -9.27 -5.61
C SER A 19 7.62 -8.48 -6.83
N ALA A 20 6.96 -7.37 -7.14
CA ALA A 20 7.40 -6.43 -8.16
C ALA A 20 7.88 -5.12 -7.53
N THR A 21 8.79 -4.43 -8.22
CA THR A 21 9.24 -3.08 -7.87
C THR A 21 9.24 -2.20 -9.13
N LEU A 22 9.29 -0.89 -8.92
CA LEU A 22 9.45 0.07 -10.01
C LEU A 22 10.94 0.29 -10.28
N VAL A 23 11.25 0.83 -11.46
CA VAL A 23 12.63 1.19 -11.80
C VAL A 23 12.84 2.66 -11.48
N ALA A 24 13.81 2.94 -10.61
CA ALA A 24 14.22 4.29 -10.27
C ALA A 24 14.53 5.16 -11.51
N GLY A 25 14.29 6.47 -11.40
CA GLY A 25 14.52 7.44 -12.47
C GLY A 25 13.42 7.51 -13.52
N ASN A 26 12.31 6.79 -13.32
CA ASN A 26 11.15 6.81 -14.22
C ASN A 26 9.96 7.54 -13.59
N ASN A 27 9.06 7.98 -14.46
CA ASN A 27 7.76 8.54 -14.10
C ASN A 27 6.67 7.49 -14.32
N TYR A 28 5.69 7.47 -13.44
CA TYR A 28 4.55 6.57 -13.50
C TYR A 28 3.26 7.34 -13.19
N THR A 29 2.13 6.75 -13.55
CA THR A 29 0.81 7.17 -13.11
C THR A 29 0.21 6.04 -12.26
N LEU A 30 -0.23 6.40 -11.05
CA LEU A 30 -1.05 5.56 -10.18
C LEU A 30 -2.51 5.81 -10.55
N ASN A 31 -3.16 4.87 -11.22
CA ASN A 31 -4.59 4.93 -11.51
C ASN A 31 -5.36 4.27 -10.37
N VAL A 32 -6.25 5.00 -9.71
CA VAL A 32 -7.13 4.43 -8.68
C VAL A 32 -8.33 3.80 -9.40
N ASN A 33 -8.54 2.51 -9.15
CA ASN A 33 -9.58 1.71 -9.79
C ASN A 33 -10.94 2.00 -9.14
N THR A 34 -11.96 2.19 -9.98
CA THR A 34 -13.36 2.23 -9.55
C THR A 34 -13.83 0.82 -9.14
N GLY A 35 -14.86 0.75 -8.29
CA GLY A 35 -15.49 -0.51 -7.87
C GLY A 35 -14.73 -1.38 -6.87
N THR A 36 -13.38 -1.30 -6.81
CA THR A 36 -12.56 -2.05 -5.83
C THR A 36 -11.91 -1.17 -4.77
N SER A 37 -11.77 0.13 -5.04
CA SER A 37 -11.39 1.13 -4.04
C SER A 37 -12.61 1.55 -3.22
N CYS A 38 -12.42 1.96 -1.97
CA CYS A 38 -13.51 2.42 -1.10
C CYS A 38 -13.06 3.43 -0.05
N PHE A 39 -14.02 4.19 0.47
CA PHE A 39 -13.89 5.03 1.66
C PHE A 39 -15.14 4.91 2.52
N THR A 40 -15.02 4.74 3.83
CA THR A 40 -16.18 4.75 4.73
C THR A 40 -15.82 5.14 6.16
N PHE A 41 -16.76 5.77 6.87
CA PHE A 41 -16.72 5.97 8.33
C PHE A 41 -17.06 4.67 9.10
N GLY A 42 -16.54 3.56 8.59
CA GLY A 42 -16.85 2.19 9.00
C GLY A 42 -15.76 1.26 8.46
N ASN A 43 -16.10 0.01 8.19
CA ASN A 43 -15.14 -0.95 7.64
C ASN A 43 -15.40 -1.21 6.15
N CYS A 44 -14.43 -0.80 5.33
CA CYS A 44 -14.37 -1.05 3.89
C CYS A 44 -14.50 -2.54 3.51
N THR A 45 -14.08 -3.49 4.35
CA THR A 45 -14.26 -4.94 4.06
C THR A 45 -15.68 -5.43 4.30
N ALA A 46 -16.49 -4.69 5.08
CA ALA A 46 -17.84 -5.07 5.46
C ALA A 46 -18.91 -4.43 4.56
N VAL A 47 -18.56 -3.38 3.80
CA VAL A 47 -19.51 -2.62 2.97
C VAL A 47 -19.00 -2.59 1.54
N PRO A 48 -19.63 -3.31 0.59
CA PRO A 48 -19.17 -3.34 -0.79
C PRO A 48 -19.45 -2.06 -1.60
N THR A 49 -20.04 -1.01 -1.01
CA THR A 49 -20.77 0.02 -1.79
C THR A 49 -20.46 1.49 -1.51
N SER A 50 -19.44 1.85 -0.74
CA SER A 50 -18.89 3.22 -0.78
C SER A 50 -17.74 3.32 -1.79
N ALA A 51 -18.03 2.80 -2.98
CA ALA A 51 -17.10 2.71 -4.08
C ALA A 51 -16.74 4.11 -4.56
N PHE A 52 -15.47 4.29 -4.91
CA PHE A 52 -15.14 5.39 -5.80
C PHE A 52 -15.91 5.16 -7.09
N VAL A 53 -16.78 6.11 -7.43
CA VAL A 53 -17.56 6.13 -8.66
C VAL A 53 -16.95 7.22 -9.53
N ASP A 54 -16.64 6.88 -10.78
CA ASP A 54 -16.31 7.87 -11.81
C ASP A 54 -17.50 8.83 -11.94
N ASN A 55 -17.27 10.10 -11.61
CA ASN A 55 -18.33 11.10 -11.52
C ASN A 55 -18.71 11.65 -12.90
N ASN A 56 -19.39 10.84 -13.72
CA ASN A 56 -19.84 11.19 -15.08
C ASN A 56 -20.65 12.51 -15.25
N GLY A 57 -21.08 13.18 -14.17
CA GLY A 57 -21.85 14.43 -14.24
C GLY A 57 -21.51 15.51 -13.20
N ASP A 58 -20.72 15.18 -12.17
CA ASP A 58 -20.43 16.06 -11.03
C ASP A 58 -18.90 16.23 -10.85
N ALA A 59 -18.20 16.53 -11.95
CA ALA A 59 -16.81 16.98 -11.90
C ALA A 59 -16.72 18.31 -11.14
N MET A 60 -16.73 18.26 -9.81
CA MET A 60 -16.24 19.36 -9.00
C MET A 60 -14.72 19.35 -9.10
N THR A 61 -14.22 19.93 -10.19
CA THR A 61 -12.80 20.11 -10.49
C THR A 61 -12.16 20.98 -9.42
N LEU A 62 -11.61 20.36 -8.39
CA LEU A 62 -11.04 21.06 -7.24
C LEU A 62 -9.70 20.39 -6.89
N GLY A 63 -8.57 20.82 -7.48
CA GLY A 63 -7.24 20.26 -7.17
C GLY A 63 -6.12 20.76 -8.09
N ILE A 64 -4.86 20.34 -7.81
CA ILE A 64 -3.70 20.50 -8.70
C ILE A 64 -3.76 19.39 -9.76
N GLY A 65 -4.69 19.61 -10.69
CA GLY A 65 -5.15 18.66 -11.70
C GLY A 65 -6.68 18.59 -11.69
N SER A 66 -7.28 18.19 -12.82
CA SER A 66 -8.72 18.01 -12.94
C SER A 66 -9.11 16.55 -12.69
N SER A 67 -10.06 16.30 -11.79
CA SER A 67 -10.96 15.13 -11.92
C SER A 67 -11.53 15.14 -13.33
N VAL A 68 -11.43 14.02 -14.05
CA VAL A 68 -11.93 13.93 -15.42
C VAL A 68 -13.19 13.08 -15.38
N ALA A 69 -14.35 13.74 -15.39
CA ALA A 69 -15.62 13.02 -15.44
C ALA A 69 -15.65 12.08 -16.66
N GLY A 70 -16.02 10.83 -16.42
CA GLY A 70 -16.18 9.81 -17.45
C GLY A 70 -14.89 9.15 -17.91
N ASP A 71 -13.76 9.29 -17.19
CA ASP A 71 -12.49 8.66 -17.57
C ASP A 71 -12.38 7.18 -17.13
N GLY A 72 -13.40 6.66 -16.46
CA GLY A 72 -13.48 5.30 -15.93
C GLY A 72 -12.58 5.06 -14.72
N LYS A 73 -11.96 6.11 -14.17
CA LYS A 73 -11.07 6.04 -13.01
C LYS A 73 -11.71 6.74 -11.83
N ALA A 74 -11.31 6.31 -10.64
CA ALA A 74 -11.63 7.02 -9.42
C ALA A 74 -10.77 8.28 -9.28
N GLY A 75 -9.60 8.26 -9.93
CA GLY A 75 -8.66 9.35 -10.08
C GLY A 75 -7.26 8.81 -10.33
N PHE A 76 -6.29 9.71 -10.35
CA PHE A 76 -4.93 9.38 -10.75
C PHE A 76 -3.90 10.31 -10.11
N MET A 77 -2.70 9.77 -9.92
CA MET A 77 -1.57 10.49 -9.35
C MET A 77 -0.32 10.25 -10.19
N ASN A 78 0.35 11.31 -10.62
CA ASN A 78 1.65 11.14 -11.26
C ASN A 78 2.73 11.06 -10.20
N ILE A 79 3.65 10.11 -10.36
CA ILE A 79 4.78 9.91 -9.46
C ILE A 79 6.09 9.88 -10.23
N SER A 80 7.16 10.34 -9.60
CA SER A 80 8.53 10.15 -10.02
C SER A 80 9.26 9.27 -9.01
N THR A 81 10.15 8.41 -9.50
CA THR A 81 10.84 7.41 -8.66
C THR A 81 12.34 7.69 -8.54
N THR A 82 12.90 7.36 -7.39
CA THR A 82 14.34 7.39 -7.10
C THR A 82 14.72 6.11 -6.36
N SER A 83 15.96 5.67 -6.50
CA SER A 83 16.42 4.46 -5.79
C SER A 83 16.45 4.72 -4.29
N ASP A 84 16.05 3.72 -3.49
CA ASP A 84 16.23 3.75 -2.04
C ASP A 84 17.60 3.18 -1.59
N GLY A 85 18.40 2.68 -2.53
CA GLY A 85 19.71 2.05 -2.26
C GLY A 85 19.63 0.62 -1.73
N MET A 86 18.44 0.07 -1.52
CA MET A 86 18.18 -1.26 -0.94
C MET A 86 17.42 -2.19 -1.90
N GLY A 87 17.20 -1.78 -3.14
CA GLY A 87 16.49 -2.54 -4.18
C GLY A 87 15.01 -2.18 -4.30
N GLY A 88 14.52 -1.24 -3.50
CA GLY A 88 13.22 -0.61 -3.68
C GLY A 88 13.34 0.76 -4.35
N VAL A 89 12.24 1.51 -4.32
CA VAL A 89 12.18 2.89 -4.80
C VAL A 89 11.50 3.80 -3.80
N ASN A 90 12.04 4.99 -3.63
CA ASN A 90 11.27 6.12 -3.12
C ASN A 90 10.52 6.76 -4.28
N PHE A 91 9.30 7.24 -4.03
CA PHE A 91 8.55 7.99 -5.03
C PHE A 91 8.00 9.28 -4.44
N THR A 92 7.90 10.30 -5.27
CA THR A 92 7.26 11.57 -4.94
C THR A 92 6.08 11.81 -5.86
N VAL A 93 4.99 12.35 -5.34
CA VAL A 93 3.79 12.67 -6.12
C VAL A 93 3.95 14.06 -6.73
N SER A 94 3.73 14.18 -8.04
CA SER A 94 3.78 15.45 -8.78
C SER A 94 2.39 16.00 -9.12
N SER A 95 1.36 15.14 -9.15
CA SER A 95 -0.04 15.53 -9.30
C SER A 95 -0.96 14.61 -8.50
N TYR A 96 -2.10 15.13 -8.06
CA TYR A 96 -3.09 14.35 -7.33
C TYR A 96 -4.50 14.73 -7.80
N ASN A 97 -5.20 13.76 -8.37
CA ASN A 97 -6.57 13.86 -8.82
C ASN A 97 -7.38 12.73 -8.19
N MET A 98 -8.50 13.10 -7.58
CA MET A 98 -9.37 12.15 -6.91
C MET A 98 -10.79 12.62 -7.08
N ASP A 99 -11.67 11.72 -7.47
CA ASP A 99 -13.09 11.99 -7.55
C ASP A 99 -13.70 12.09 -6.15
N SER A 100 -14.92 12.61 -6.10
CA SER A 100 -15.62 12.79 -4.85
C SER A 100 -16.24 11.48 -4.37
N TYR A 101 -16.22 11.28 -3.05
CA TYR A 101 -16.95 10.21 -2.39
C TYR A 101 -18.42 10.61 -2.29
N LEU A 102 -19.28 9.85 -2.93
CA LEU A 102 -20.72 10.06 -2.89
C LEU A 102 -21.36 9.39 -1.67
N GLY A 103 -22.50 9.92 -1.22
CA GLY A 103 -23.32 9.26 -0.20
C GLY A 103 -22.68 9.18 1.20
N THR A 104 -21.73 10.06 1.52
CA THR A 104 -21.15 10.10 2.87
C THR A 104 -22.10 10.79 3.85
N ALA A 105 -21.86 10.62 5.16
CA ALA A 105 -22.62 11.30 6.21
C ALA A 105 -22.57 12.84 6.09
N GLY A 106 -21.56 13.40 5.42
CA GLY A 106 -21.43 14.84 5.14
C GLY A 106 -21.84 15.28 3.74
N GLY A 107 -22.58 14.43 3.02
CA GLY A 107 -22.97 14.65 1.63
C GLY A 107 -21.90 14.17 0.66
N VAL A 108 -21.75 14.86 -0.47
CA VAL A 108 -20.60 14.64 -1.36
C VAL A 108 -19.34 15.10 -0.64
N PHE A 109 -18.40 14.18 -0.43
CA PHE A 109 -17.11 14.47 0.18
C PHE A 109 -16.06 14.54 -0.94
N SER A 110 -15.39 15.67 -1.09
CA SER A 110 -14.36 15.86 -2.12
C SER A 110 -13.00 15.98 -1.45
N THR A 111 -11.99 15.24 -1.93
CA THR A 111 -10.62 15.40 -1.47
C THR A 111 -9.72 15.93 -2.56
N ARG A 112 -8.74 16.75 -2.17
CA ARG A 112 -7.76 17.31 -3.11
C ARG A 112 -6.40 17.50 -2.49
N ALA A 113 -5.38 17.71 -3.31
CA ALA A 113 -4.10 18.19 -2.84
C ALA A 113 -4.06 19.71 -2.96
N VAL A 114 -3.83 20.41 -1.85
CA VAL A 114 -3.47 21.85 -1.88
C VAL A 114 -1.99 22.07 -2.16
N ASN A 115 -1.17 21.04 -1.90
CA ASN A 115 0.25 20.99 -2.17
C ASN A 115 0.65 19.51 -2.26
N THR A 116 1.53 19.16 -3.21
CA THR A 116 2.10 17.81 -3.32
C THR A 116 3.45 17.69 -2.61
N ALA A 117 4.02 18.78 -2.08
CA ALA A 117 5.24 18.73 -1.29
C ALA A 117 5.03 17.86 -0.04
N GLY A 118 5.79 16.76 0.04
CA GLY A 118 5.66 15.76 1.11
C GLY A 118 4.71 14.61 0.78
N MET A 119 4.00 14.64 -0.36
CA MET A 119 3.29 13.48 -0.88
C MET A 119 4.26 12.54 -1.58
N GLY A 120 4.19 11.26 -1.25
CA GLY A 120 5.15 10.28 -1.74
C GLY A 120 5.21 9.06 -0.85
N GLY A 121 6.21 8.24 -1.06
CA GLY A 121 6.30 6.97 -0.37
C GLY A 121 7.50 6.14 -0.77
N ASN A 122 7.45 4.88 -0.40
CA ASN A 122 8.43 3.86 -0.77
C ASN A 122 7.71 2.59 -1.25
N ILE A 123 8.30 1.92 -2.22
CA ILE A 123 7.98 0.54 -2.59
C ILE A 123 9.25 -0.27 -2.33
N ASP A 124 9.24 -1.17 -1.34
CA ASP A 124 10.42 -1.95 -0.97
C ASP A 124 10.73 -3.05 -2.00
N TRP A 125 11.81 -3.81 -1.77
CA TRP A 125 12.20 -4.91 -2.66
C TRP A 125 11.21 -6.10 -2.64
N GLN A 126 10.36 -6.19 -1.60
CA GLN A 126 9.22 -7.10 -1.54
C GLN A 126 7.95 -6.51 -2.16
N GLY A 127 8.03 -5.35 -2.80
CA GLY A 127 6.89 -4.67 -3.42
C GLY A 127 5.90 -4.10 -2.40
N ASN A 128 6.23 -4.08 -1.11
CA ASN A 128 5.36 -3.46 -0.12
C ASN A 128 5.39 -1.95 -0.31
N MET A 129 4.20 -1.35 -0.35
CA MET A 129 4.03 0.08 -0.48
C MET A 129 3.81 0.71 0.88
N SER A 130 4.47 1.85 1.12
CA SER A 130 4.12 2.84 2.13
C SER A 130 3.88 4.16 1.41
N PHE A 131 2.67 4.70 1.50
CA PHE A 131 2.23 5.85 0.72
C PHE A 131 1.61 6.94 1.59
N ASN A 132 2.24 8.11 1.61
CA ASN A 132 1.85 9.27 2.39
C ASN A 132 1.22 10.34 1.49
N LEU A 133 0.02 10.79 1.87
CA LEU A 133 -0.75 11.84 1.20
C LEU A 133 -0.79 13.15 2.02
N ASN A 134 0.27 13.46 2.77
CA ASN A 134 0.39 14.71 3.51
C ASN A 134 0.21 15.90 2.56
N GLY A 135 -0.67 16.84 2.92
CA GLY A 135 -1.08 17.94 2.05
C GLY A 135 -2.43 17.70 1.35
N ARG A 136 -3.05 16.54 1.58
CA ARG A 136 -4.44 16.29 1.19
C ARG A 136 -5.39 17.04 2.10
N THR A 137 -6.40 17.65 1.52
CA THR A 137 -7.53 18.29 2.19
C THR A 137 -8.83 17.63 1.76
N GLY A 138 -9.89 17.92 2.50
CA GLY A 138 -11.24 17.48 2.21
C GLY A 138 -12.25 18.59 2.43
N ILE A 139 -13.36 18.52 1.69
CA ILE A 139 -14.54 19.38 1.84
C ILE A 139 -15.76 18.47 1.81
N ALA A 140 -16.62 18.56 2.82
CA ALA A 140 -17.89 17.85 2.86
C ALA A 140 -19.02 18.82 2.51
N GLN A 141 -19.82 18.50 1.49
CA GLN A 141 -20.86 19.37 0.91
C GLN A 141 -21.77 20.03 1.95
N PHE A 142 -22.22 19.27 2.96
CA PHE A 142 -23.14 19.78 3.98
C PHE A 142 -22.48 20.72 5.00
N PHE A 143 -21.15 20.79 5.01
CA PHE A 143 -20.38 21.54 6.00
C PHE A 143 -19.45 22.59 5.38
N THR A 144 -19.52 22.80 4.06
CA THR A 144 -18.73 23.82 3.37
C THR A 144 -18.91 25.22 3.98
N GLY A 145 -20.11 25.57 4.44
CA GLY A 145 -20.38 26.87 5.06
C GLY A 145 -19.94 27.00 6.53
N SER A 146 -19.70 25.88 7.24
CA SER A 146 -19.42 25.89 8.68
C SER A 146 -17.96 25.61 9.00
N ILE A 147 -17.39 24.54 8.42
CA ILE A 147 -15.99 24.15 8.62
C ILE A 147 -15.12 24.46 7.41
N GLY A 148 -15.71 24.60 6.22
CA GLY A 148 -14.95 24.81 4.99
C GLY A 148 -14.05 23.63 4.64
N GLU A 149 -12.89 23.93 4.04
CA GLU A 149 -11.88 22.95 3.70
C GLU A 149 -10.98 22.64 4.89
N GLN A 150 -10.76 21.35 5.13
CA GLN A 150 -9.97 20.87 6.26
C GLN A 150 -8.89 19.90 5.82
N LEU A 151 -7.78 19.87 6.55
CA LEU A 151 -6.72 18.89 6.32
C LEU A 151 -7.28 17.47 6.49
N TRP A 152 -6.86 16.57 5.61
CA TRP A 152 -7.35 15.20 5.56
C TRP A 152 -6.18 14.21 5.59
N ASN A 153 -6.33 13.09 6.30
CA ASN A 153 -5.29 12.07 6.48
C ASN A 153 -3.96 12.61 7.05
N VAL A 154 -3.96 13.65 7.89
CA VAL A 154 -2.73 14.19 8.49
C VAL A 154 -2.02 13.10 9.32
N GLY A 155 -0.85 12.66 8.85
CA GLY A 155 -0.07 11.60 9.50
C GLY A 155 -0.57 10.17 9.26
N ALA A 156 -1.63 9.97 8.48
CA ALA A 156 -2.07 8.63 8.07
C ALA A 156 -1.27 8.19 6.84
N THR A 157 -0.62 7.03 6.96
CA THR A 157 0.14 6.42 5.87
C THR A 157 -0.60 5.21 5.35
N PHE A 158 -0.87 5.19 4.04
CA PHE A 158 -1.41 4.01 3.39
C PHE A 158 -0.32 2.95 3.29
N THR A 159 -0.69 1.69 3.44
CA THR A 159 0.27 0.59 3.28
C THR A 159 -0.33 -0.58 2.53
N SER A 160 0.51 -1.35 1.84
CA SER A 160 0.12 -2.68 1.34
C SER A 160 0.05 -3.75 2.44
N GLY A 161 0.43 -3.44 3.67
CA GLY A 161 0.30 -4.32 4.85
C GLY A 161 -1.08 -4.23 5.51
N SER A 162 -1.16 -4.63 6.78
CA SER A 162 -2.39 -4.50 7.57
C SER A 162 -2.43 -3.20 8.37
N GLN A 163 -3.60 -2.56 8.42
CA GLN A 163 -3.89 -1.39 9.25
C GLN A 163 -5.14 -1.68 10.08
N THR A 164 -5.13 -1.27 11.35
CA THR A 164 -6.23 -1.54 12.28
C THR A 164 -6.61 -0.27 13.04
N ASN A 165 -7.90 -0.03 13.16
CA ASN A 165 -8.47 0.97 14.06
C ASN A 165 -9.73 0.40 14.74
N ALA A 166 -10.53 1.27 15.36
CA ALA A 166 -11.73 0.85 16.10
C ALA A 166 -12.83 0.21 15.24
N VAL A 167 -12.83 0.37 13.91
CA VAL A 167 -13.85 -0.21 13.02
C VAL A 167 -13.41 -1.48 12.34
N GLY A 168 -12.11 -1.83 12.38
CA GLY A 168 -11.62 -3.12 11.93
C GLY A 168 -10.19 -3.11 11.41
N THR A 169 -9.82 -4.22 10.78
CA THR A 169 -8.52 -4.42 10.13
C THR A 169 -8.71 -4.47 8.62
N LEU A 170 -7.93 -3.66 7.91
CA LEU A 170 -7.76 -3.75 6.46
C LEU A 170 -6.43 -4.41 6.16
N THR A 171 -6.34 -5.14 5.05
CA THR A 171 -5.07 -5.67 4.54
C THR A 171 -4.93 -5.28 3.09
N GLY A 172 -3.84 -4.60 2.78
CA GLY A 172 -3.44 -4.33 1.41
C GLY A 172 -2.80 -5.53 0.72
N SER A 173 -2.25 -5.28 -0.46
CA SER A 173 -1.45 -6.25 -1.18
C SER A 173 -0.28 -5.55 -1.85
N ALA A 174 0.90 -6.17 -1.77
CA ALA A 174 2.12 -5.68 -2.41
C ALA A 174 1.95 -5.50 -3.92
N LEU A 175 2.84 -4.71 -4.52
CA LEU A 175 2.90 -4.50 -5.95
C LEU A 175 3.12 -5.82 -6.69
N SER A 176 2.23 -6.11 -7.64
CA SER A 176 2.31 -7.25 -8.55
C SER A 176 3.01 -6.89 -9.86
N MET A 177 3.46 -7.91 -10.60
CA MET A 177 4.05 -7.73 -11.94
C MET A 177 3.11 -7.05 -12.95
N GLY A 178 1.79 -7.14 -12.74
CA GLY A 178 0.79 -6.44 -13.55
C GLY A 178 0.62 -4.95 -13.17
N GLY A 179 1.40 -4.45 -12.22
CA GLY A 179 1.30 -3.09 -11.70
C GLY A 179 0.16 -2.87 -10.72
N ASN A 180 -0.54 -3.93 -10.29
CA ASN A 180 -1.62 -3.79 -9.32
C ASN A 180 -1.05 -3.77 -7.89
N VAL A 181 -1.54 -2.85 -7.07
CA VAL A 181 -1.21 -2.69 -5.65
C VAL A 181 -2.47 -2.27 -4.90
N LYS A 182 -2.67 -2.79 -3.69
CA LYS A 182 -3.78 -2.36 -2.82
C LYS A 182 -3.17 -1.71 -1.59
N ALA A 183 -3.34 -0.41 -1.45
CA ALA A 183 -2.87 0.35 -0.30
C ALA A 183 -4.06 0.69 0.61
N VAL A 184 -3.93 0.45 1.90
CA VAL A 184 -5.01 0.61 2.88
C VAL A 184 -4.63 1.61 3.96
N SER A 185 -5.62 2.34 4.46
CA SER A 185 -5.49 3.27 5.59
C SER A 185 -6.68 3.07 6.52
N ALA A 186 -6.40 2.90 7.82
CA ALA A 186 -7.41 2.84 8.87
C ALA A 186 -6.99 3.83 9.96
N SER A 187 -7.75 4.90 10.14
CA SER A 187 -7.38 5.99 11.05
C SER A 187 -8.63 6.66 11.64
N ASN A 188 -8.45 7.80 12.29
CA ASN A 188 -9.52 8.62 12.85
C ASN A 188 -9.46 10.01 12.23
N VAL A 189 -10.64 10.60 12.01
CA VAL A 189 -10.76 11.96 11.50
C VAL A 189 -10.09 12.95 12.47
N GLY A 190 -9.32 13.89 11.94
CA GLY A 190 -8.57 14.86 12.74
C GLY A 190 -9.46 15.90 13.44
N ALA A 191 -8.92 16.52 14.50
CA ALA A 191 -9.59 17.56 15.29
C ALA A 191 -10.22 18.73 14.49
N PRO A 192 -9.65 19.21 13.38
CA PRO A 192 -10.23 20.33 12.61
C PRO A 192 -11.62 20.04 12.00
N TRP A 193 -12.04 18.78 11.94
CA TRP A 193 -13.36 18.37 11.45
C TRP A 193 -14.47 18.45 12.52
N LEU A 194 -14.21 19.13 13.63
CA LEU A 194 -15.17 19.40 14.72
C LEU A 194 -15.88 18.13 15.21
N PHE A 195 -17.18 17.99 14.92
CA PHE A 195 -18.02 16.91 15.40
C PHE A 195 -17.69 15.55 14.75
N PHE A 196 -16.90 15.52 13.67
CA PHE A 196 -16.32 14.27 13.18
C PHE A 196 -14.99 13.90 13.84
N ALA A 197 -14.36 14.79 14.61
CA ALA A 197 -13.07 14.52 15.23
C ALA A 197 -13.10 13.21 16.03
N GLY A 198 -12.11 12.35 15.80
CA GLY A 198 -12.04 11.03 16.42
C GLY A 198 -12.92 9.97 15.77
N THR A 199 -13.76 10.30 14.79
CA THR A 199 -14.57 9.30 14.07
C THR A 199 -13.65 8.36 13.29
N PRO A 200 -13.72 7.04 13.52
CA PRO A 200 -12.89 6.10 12.79
C PRO A 200 -13.34 5.99 11.33
N TYR A 201 -12.39 5.87 10.41
CA TYR A 201 -12.65 5.63 9.00
C TYR A 201 -11.68 4.62 8.42
N THR A 202 -12.07 4.03 7.30
CA THR A 202 -11.21 3.16 6.49
C THR A 202 -11.22 3.61 5.05
N GLU A 203 -10.08 3.41 4.39
CA GLU A 203 -9.86 3.79 3.01
C GLU A 203 -9.00 2.73 2.32
N VAL A 204 -9.41 2.32 1.13
CA VAL A 204 -8.71 1.33 0.30
C VAL A 204 -8.49 1.94 -1.07
N PHE A 205 -7.22 2.05 -1.46
CA PHE A 205 -6.79 2.41 -2.80
C PHE A 205 -6.35 1.15 -3.53
N ASP A 206 -7.21 0.65 -4.40
CA ASP A 206 -6.85 -0.37 -5.36
C ASP A 206 -6.32 0.35 -6.61
N MET A 207 -5.02 0.24 -6.85
CA MET A 207 -4.33 1.04 -7.84
C MET A 207 -3.64 0.19 -8.90
N GLN A 208 -3.62 0.71 -10.11
CA GLN A 208 -2.78 0.22 -11.20
C GLN A 208 -1.70 1.24 -11.52
N ILE A 209 -0.43 0.82 -11.40
CA ILE A 209 0.73 1.62 -11.78
C ILE A 209 1.01 1.44 -13.28
N VAL A 210 1.08 2.52 -14.04
CA VAL A 210 1.36 2.53 -15.49
C VAL A 210 2.43 3.56 -15.86
N GLY A 211 3.01 3.48 -17.07
CA GLY A 211 3.88 4.53 -17.63
C GLY A 211 5.39 4.27 -17.59
N GLY A 212 5.86 3.19 -16.95
CA GLY A 212 7.27 2.82 -16.92
C GLY A 212 7.49 1.31 -16.73
N PRO A 213 8.74 0.84 -16.79
CA PRO A 213 9.04 -0.58 -16.58
C PRO A 213 8.73 -0.98 -15.14
N ILE A 214 8.07 -2.12 -14.99
CA ILE A 214 7.86 -2.80 -13.71
C ILE A 214 8.71 -4.05 -13.78
N VAL A 215 9.62 -4.19 -12.81
CA VAL A 215 10.57 -5.30 -12.77
C VAL A 215 10.23 -6.20 -11.61
N GLN A 216 10.55 -7.47 -11.77
CA GLN A 216 10.49 -8.39 -10.67
C GLN A 216 11.46 -7.91 -9.59
N GLY A 217 11.00 -7.85 -8.34
CA GLY A 217 11.84 -7.59 -7.18
C GLY A 217 13.03 -8.54 -7.22
N VAL A 218 14.23 -7.98 -7.33
CA VAL A 218 15.44 -8.79 -7.32
C VAL A 218 15.53 -9.35 -5.92
N ALA A 219 15.26 -10.65 -5.78
CA ALA A 219 15.48 -11.34 -4.52
C ALA A 219 16.92 -11.05 -4.08
N PRO A 220 17.16 -10.72 -2.79
CA PRO A 220 18.51 -10.45 -2.31
C PRO A 220 19.42 -11.57 -2.78
N SER A 221 20.55 -11.21 -3.40
CA SER A 221 21.47 -12.21 -3.95
C SER A 221 21.79 -13.19 -2.83
N ALA A 222 21.65 -14.49 -3.11
CA ALA A 222 21.90 -15.51 -2.12
C ALA A 222 23.32 -15.31 -1.57
N VAL A 223 23.42 -14.83 -0.33
CA VAL A 223 24.72 -14.62 0.30
C VAL A 223 25.36 -16.00 0.41
N PRO A 224 26.53 -16.23 -0.21
CA PRO A 224 27.20 -17.52 -0.11
C PRO A 224 27.33 -17.87 1.36
N VAL A 225 26.71 -18.98 1.75
CA VAL A 225 26.80 -19.47 3.13
C VAL A 225 28.30 -19.67 3.41
N PRO A 226 28.88 -18.99 4.41
CA PRO A 226 30.30 -19.07 4.66
C PRO A 226 30.71 -20.53 4.81
N ALA A 227 31.88 -20.90 4.29
CA ALA A 227 32.45 -22.24 4.47
C ALA A 227 32.45 -22.67 5.95
N ALA A 228 32.52 -21.71 6.86
CA ALA A 228 32.37 -21.90 8.29
C ALA A 228 31.07 -22.61 8.72
N ALA A 229 29.92 -22.36 8.07
CA ALA A 229 28.69 -23.07 8.41
C ALA A 229 28.75 -24.55 8.00
N TRP A 230 29.38 -24.86 6.87
CA TRP A 230 29.64 -26.24 6.44
C TRP A 230 30.64 -26.95 7.36
N LEU A 231 31.69 -26.24 7.79
CA LEU A 231 32.66 -26.75 8.76
C LEU A 231 32.04 -26.96 10.14
N LEU A 232 31.20 -26.02 10.58
CA LEU A 232 30.48 -26.13 11.84
C LEU A 232 29.51 -27.31 11.82
N GLY A 233 28.75 -27.47 10.73
CA GLY A 233 27.85 -28.60 10.54
C GLY A 233 28.56 -29.95 10.52
N SER A 234 29.67 -30.05 9.78
CA SER A 234 30.48 -31.28 9.74
C SER A 234 31.19 -31.57 11.06
N GLY A 235 31.68 -30.53 11.76
CA GLY A 235 32.25 -30.63 13.09
C GLY A 235 31.26 -31.14 14.14
N LEU A 236 30.04 -30.59 14.17
CA LEU A 236 28.96 -31.06 15.05
C LEU A 236 28.60 -32.53 14.79
N LEU A 237 28.47 -32.94 13.53
CA LEU A 237 28.22 -34.34 13.18
C LEU A 237 29.38 -35.26 13.61
N GLY A 238 30.61 -34.80 13.45
CA GLY A 238 31.80 -35.50 13.93
C GLY A 238 31.77 -35.71 15.45
N LEU A 239 31.47 -34.67 16.22
CA LEU A 239 31.36 -34.74 17.68
C LEU A 239 30.27 -35.71 18.15
N VAL A 240 29.10 -35.72 17.49
CA VAL A 240 28.04 -36.70 17.77
C VAL A 240 28.53 -38.13 17.52
N GLY A 241 29.28 -38.36 16.45
CA GLY A 241 29.88 -39.65 16.15
C GLY A 241 30.83 -40.13 17.26
N VAL A 242 31.68 -39.23 17.78
CA VAL A 242 32.60 -39.52 18.89
C VAL A 242 31.85 -39.82 20.18
N ALA A 243 30.86 -39.01 20.53
CA ALA A 243 30.05 -39.20 21.73
C ALA A 243 29.32 -40.56 21.73
N ARG A 244 28.88 -41.03 20.56
CA ARG A 244 28.17 -42.30 20.43
C ARG A 244 29.08 -43.51 20.67
N ARG A 245 30.33 -43.45 20.20
CA ARG A 245 31.32 -44.53 20.44
C ARG A 245 31.65 -44.68 21.93
N ARG A 246 31.69 -43.56 22.66
CA ARG A 246 31.98 -43.55 24.10
C ARG A 246 30.88 -44.13 25.00
N LYS A 247 29.68 -44.40 24.48
CA LYS A 247 28.60 -45.04 25.26
C LYS A 247 28.55 -46.57 25.11
N VAL A 248 29.27 -47.12 24.14
CA VAL A 248 29.24 -48.56 23.79
C VAL A 248 30.51 -49.28 24.30
N ALA A 249 31.56 -48.52 24.61
CA ALA A 249 32.71 -48.98 25.37
C ALA A 249 32.50 -48.64 26.86
#